data_AF-A0AAD4AER9-F1
#
_entry.id   AF-A0AAD4AER9-F1
#
_cell.length_a   1.000
_cell.length_b   1.000
_cell.length_c   1.000
_cell.angle_alpha   90.00
_cell.angle_beta   90.00
_cell.angle_gamma   90.00
#
_symmetry.space_group_name_H-M   'P 1'
#
loop_
_entity.id
_entity.type
_entity.pdbx_description
1 polymer ?
#
loop_
_entity_poly.entity_id
_entity_poly.type
_entity_poly.pdbx_seq_one_letter_code
_entity_poly.pdbx_strand_id
1 'polypeptide(L)'
;MYAFEASPKQLKRLFDHTHQALQFYYNKEKWPAIYPTLTQLAERFVLMYKHTPNALHAHLQFYVADHGYTTNLVVNQCIVICALCHANGYSSQFTEELVLACLSDHLCSTNETNRAAKAKPLTTQEQKLLKLRHQIALKMLKSAKVPSGQLQRILSRLDKYTVAITGVKHIPLYDNTTVLVCLAKRISKAITPRPKVRTFNIIQTIKSLYVNTHNQFAQSSLTALAKQFTNYPCGVMVKYKKNNAIVLAKLDKSLTLGILKNHKIVGMVKTSKQPSPYYKPIITTDKTLLYSIWFNEQVIELPQHTGNNTDTILAAVGKLGQEQYIEFKAIEKTIAPFTQLEQALRHAARQYNRQGQKATTLRHCLTMVGLDTAGLLCQRVLLETLLAEQPHPFSADIWSKYTLISKIIFVLLSKSKPESFEALLGPFTAVIYFILLNHDSQIMRLVTPPSDDFSQTPVSLACIFGFEQLNGPLLNDFVKGSFRFSKMHNAFTETEMAEKQSLSIDAKLFSAVKLITVIILTGESHLTAWQSQLLDATLEEFNWHSREELFTAILEQSPYCTIE
;
A
#
# COMPACT_ATOMS: atom_id res chain seq x y z
N MET A 1 -0.93 -5.56 25.94
CA MET A 1 0.09 -5.68 24.88
C MET A 1 1.43 -5.28 25.49
N TYR A 2 2.41 -6.17 25.56
CA TYR A 2 3.78 -5.77 25.88
C TYR A 2 4.31 -4.92 24.71
N ALA A 3 4.81 -3.72 24.98
CA ALA A 3 5.44 -2.90 23.96
C ALA A 3 6.64 -3.66 23.36
N PHE A 4 6.72 -3.74 22.03
CA PHE A 4 7.86 -4.35 21.37
C PHE A 4 9.12 -3.53 21.65
N GLU A 5 10.12 -4.16 22.26
CA GLU A 5 11.42 -3.53 22.50
C GLU A 5 12.46 -4.11 21.54
N ALA A 6 12.94 -3.26 20.63
CA ALA A 6 14.00 -3.62 19.71
C ALA A 6 15.30 -3.85 20.49
N SER A 7 15.96 -4.99 20.27
CA SER A 7 17.20 -5.35 20.97
C SER A 7 18.10 -6.23 20.11
N PRO A 8 19.40 -6.35 20.44
CA PRO A 8 20.32 -7.24 19.72
C PRO A 8 19.82 -8.69 19.68
N LYS A 9 19.16 -9.15 20.75
CA LYS A 9 18.58 -10.48 20.85
C LYS A 9 17.41 -10.67 19.88
N GLN A 10 16.55 -9.67 19.73
CA GLN A 10 15.44 -9.71 18.77
C GLN A 10 15.96 -9.66 17.33
N LEU A 11 16.96 -8.84 17.04
CA LEU A 11 17.58 -8.78 15.71
C LEU A 11 18.23 -10.11 15.36
N LYS A 12 19.00 -10.73 16.26
CA LYS A 12 19.55 -12.07 16.04
C LYS A 12 18.46 -13.11 15.81
N ARG A 13 17.41 -13.11 16.64
CA ARG A 13 16.26 -14.03 16.49
C ARG A 13 15.58 -13.89 15.14
N LEU A 14 15.50 -12.69 14.57
CA LEU A 14 14.94 -12.46 13.24
C LEU A 14 15.68 -13.29 12.17
N PHE A 15 17.02 -13.30 12.20
CA PHE A 15 17.86 -14.05 11.26
C PHE A 15 17.80 -15.56 11.54
N ASP A 16 17.99 -15.95 12.81
CA ASP A 16 17.98 -17.36 13.23
C ASP A 16 16.62 -18.02 12.91
N HIS A 17 15.50 -17.34 13.19
CA HIS A 17 14.15 -17.85 12.90
C HIS A 17 13.85 -17.85 11.40
N THR A 18 14.35 -16.88 10.63
CA THR A 18 14.24 -16.92 9.16
C THR A 18 14.96 -18.16 8.61
N HIS A 19 16.15 -18.46 9.12
CA HIS A 19 16.89 -19.66 8.74
C HIS A 19 16.11 -20.94 9.05
N GLN A 20 15.55 -21.04 10.26
CA GLN A 20 14.74 -22.19 10.70
C GLN A 20 13.47 -22.36 9.85
N ALA A 21 12.73 -21.28 9.59
CA ALA A 21 11.50 -21.32 8.80
C ALA A 21 11.74 -21.86 7.38
N LEU A 22 12.85 -21.47 6.75
CA LEU A 22 13.24 -21.96 5.41
C LEU A 22 13.61 -23.44 5.38
N GLN A 23 13.85 -24.07 6.54
CA GLN A 23 14.11 -25.51 6.66
C GLN A 23 12.85 -26.33 6.94
N PHE A 24 11.77 -25.72 7.47
CA PHE A 24 10.55 -26.43 7.83
C PHE A 24 9.91 -27.16 6.66
N TYR A 25 10.05 -26.66 5.43
CA TYR A 25 9.54 -27.35 4.24
C TYR A 25 10.08 -28.78 4.11
N TYR A 26 11.34 -29.03 4.48
CA TYR A 26 11.98 -30.34 4.37
C TYR A 26 11.64 -31.28 5.55
N ASN A 27 10.89 -30.80 6.54
CA ASN A 27 10.33 -31.62 7.61
C ASN A 27 8.80 -31.53 7.59
N LYS A 28 8.13 -32.55 7.03
CA LYS A 28 6.67 -32.59 6.88
C LYS A 28 5.91 -32.41 8.19
N GLU A 29 6.46 -32.87 9.31
CA GLU A 29 5.85 -32.70 10.64
C GLU A 29 5.76 -31.22 11.07
N LYS A 30 6.61 -30.36 10.50
CA LYS A 30 6.65 -28.93 10.80
C LYS A 30 5.78 -28.09 9.88
N TRP A 31 5.13 -28.68 8.87
CA TRP A 31 4.29 -27.94 7.91
C TRP A 31 3.16 -27.14 8.58
N PRO A 32 2.44 -27.66 9.60
CA PRO A 32 1.40 -26.88 10.28
C PRO A 32 1.94 -25.61 10.97
N ALA A 33 3.21 -25.62 11.38
CA ALA A 33 3.85 -24.49 12.05
C ALA A 33 4.39 -23.42 11.08
N ILE A 34 4.45 -23.71 9.77
CA ILE A 34 5.04 -22.80 8.78
C ILE A 34 4.29 -21.48 8.76
N TYR A 35 2.97 -21.48 8.54
CA TYR A 35 2.23 -20.23 8.37
C TYR A 35 2.28 -19.32 9.61
N PRO A 36 1.98 -19.80 10.84
CA PRO A 36 2.13 -18.97 12.04
C PRO A 36 3.55 -18.42 12.21
N THR A 37 4.58 -19.19 11.85
CA THR A 37 5.98 -18.75 11.90
C THR A 37 6.25 -17.64 10.89
N LEU A 38 5.74 -17.75 9.67
CA LEU A 38 5.94 -16.74 8.64
C LEU A 38 5.23 -15.43 8.97
N THR A 39 3.99 -15.48 9.48
CA THR A 39 3.25 -14.29 9.92
C THR A 39 3.97 -13.59 11.07
N GLN A 40 4.42 -14.35 12.09
CA GLN A 40 5.19 -13.79 13.19
C GLN A 40 6.54 -13.21 12.73
N LEU A 41 7.19 -13.83 11.76
CA LEU A 41 8.41 -13.28 11.16
C LEU A 41 8.13 -11.98 10.41
N ALA A 42 7.04 -11.90 9.64
CA ALA A 42 6.65 -10.71 8.91
C ALA A 42 6.42 -9.52 9.86
N GLU A 43 5.61 -9.70 10.90
CA GLU A 43 5.38 -8.71 11.95
C GLU A 43 6.70 -8.23 12.57
N ARG A 44 7.59 -9.17 12.94
CA ARG A 44 8.89 -8.83 13.53
C ARG A 44 9.81 -8.05 12.60
N PHE A 45 9.81 -8.34 11.29
CA PHE A 45 10.56 -7.56 10.32
C PHE A 45 10.06 -6.12 10.26
N VAL A 46 8.75 -5.92 10.25
CA VAL A 46 8.12 -4.58 10.19
C VAL A 46 8.38 -3.81 11.47
N LEU A 47 8.16 -4.42 12.64
CA LEU A 47 8.46 -3.80 13.93
C LEU A 47 9.95 -3.46 14.07
N MET A 48 10.85 -4.39 13.75
CA MET A 48 12.29 -4.15 13.84
C MET A 48 12.73 -3.01 12.91
N TYR A 49 12.17 -2.91 11.70
CA TYR A 49 12.46 -1.82 10.77
C TYR A 49 11.96 -0.48 11.30
N LYS A 50 10.76 -0.43 11.88
CA LYS A 50 10.19 0.79 12.46
C LYS A 50 11.05 1.36 13.60
N HIS A 51 11.65 0.49 14.42
CA HIS A 51 12.47 0.90 15.56
C HIS A 51 13.95 1.10 15.23
N THR A 52 14.50 0.31 14.30
CA THR A 52 15.95 0.28 14.02
C THR A 52 16.26 0.14 12.52
N PRO A 53 15.86 1.11 11.67
CA PRO A 53 16.13 1.05 10.23
C PRO A 53 17.64 0.98 9.95
N ASN A 54 18.47 1.67 10.76
CA ASN A 54 19.93 1.67 10.66
C ASN A 54 20.55 0.27 10.66
N ALA A 55 20.11 -0.58 11.60
CA ALA A 55 20.59 -1.95 11.74
C ALA A 55 20.30 -2.76 10.47
N LEU A 56 19.04 -2.71 10.01
CA LEU A 56 18.60 -3.47 8.85
C LEU A 56 19.25 -2.97 7.56
N HIS A 57 19.39 -1.66 7.37
CA HIS A 57 20.09 -1.12 6.19
C HIS A 57 21.54 -1.56 6.15
N ALA A 58 22.22 -1.57 7.30
CA ALA A 58 23.59 -2.03 7.38
C ALA A 58 23.73 -3.51 7.02
N HIS A 59 22.78 -4.34 7.40
CA HIS A 59 22.75 -5.76 7.03
C HIS A 59 22.74 -6.01 5.52
N LEU A 60 22.25 -5.08 4.70
CA LEU A 60 22.30 -5.20 3.24
C LEU A 60 23.75 -5.20 2.69
N GLN A 61 24.73 -4.80 3.51
CA GLN A 61 26.17 -4.86 3.18
C GLN A 61 26.85 -6.11 3.73
N PHE A 62 26.17 -6.89 4.57
CA PHE A 62 26.73 -8.05 5.25
C PHE A 62 26.30 -9.35 4.58
N TYR A 63 27.22 -10.31 4.58
CA TYR A 63 26.92 -11.71 4.35
C TYR A 63 27.26 -12.47 5.63
N VAL A 64 26.23 -12.97 6.31
CA VAL A 64 26.36 -13.76 7.53
C VAL A 64 26.86 -15.14 7.14
N ALA A 65 28.13 -15.42 7.46
CA ALA A 65 28.79 -16.66 7.01
C ALA A 65 28.18 -17.93 7.64
N ASP A 66 27.60 -17.80 8.85
CA ASP A 66 26.92 -18.90 9.56
C ASP A 66 25.61 -19.33 8.87
N HIS A 67 25.12 -18.55 7.91
CA HIS A 67 23.90 -18.83 7.17
C HIS A 67 24.16 -19.15 5.70
N GLY A 68 23.25 -19.94 5.11
CA GLY A 68 23.26 -20.22 3.67
C GLY A 68 22.99 -18.98 2.82
N TYR A 69 23.29 -19.08 1.53
CA TYR A 69 23.00 -18.03 0.56
C TYR A 69 21.50 -17.67 0.56
N THR A 70 20.61 -18.67 0.58
CA THR A 70 19.16 -18.44 0.55
C THR A 70 18.68 -17.64 1.76
N THR A 71 19.21 -17.90 2.95
CA THR A 71 18.84 -17.14 4.16
C THR A 71 19.27 -15.67 4.03
N ASN A 72 20.52 -15.41 3.63
CA ASN A 72 20.99 -14.04 3.40
C ASN A 72 20.16 -13.33 2.30
N LEU A 73 19.81 -14.05 1.22
CA LEU A 73 18.98 -13.52 0.15
C LEU A 73 17.59 -13.12 0.64
N VAL A 74 16.89 -14.02 1.35
CA VAL A 74 15.52 -13.78 1.84
C VAL A 74 15.50 -12.67 2.88
N VAL A 75 16.48 -12.63 3.80
CA VAL A 75 16.59 -11.54 4.77
C VAL A 75 16.80 -10.21 4.05
N ASN A 76 17.73 -10.14 3.08
CA ASN A 76 17.93 -8.93 2.29
C ASN A 76 16.66 -8.51 1.55
N GLN A 77 15.90 -9.45 1.01
CA GLN A 77 14.62 -9.17 0.35
C GLN A 77 13.59 -8.60 1.32
N CYS A 78 13.47 -9.17 2.53
CA CYS A 78 12.56 -8.68 3.58
C CYS A 78 12.96 -7.29 4.08
N ILE A 79 14.26 -6.99 4.20
CA ILE A 79 14.73 -5.66 4.58
C ILE A 79 14.43 -4.64 3.48
N VAL A 80 14.68 -4.99 2.21
CA VAL A 80 14.43 -4.08 1.09
C VAL A 80 12.93 -3.79 0.93
N ILE A 81 12.06 -4.78 1.15
CA ILE A 81 10.61 -4.54 1.07
C ILE A 81 10.12 -3.65 2.22
N CYS A 82 10.60 -3.85 3.46
CA CYS A 82 10.32 -2.93 4.56
C CYS A 82 10.79 -1.51 4.23
N ALA A 83 11.97 -1.37 3.62
CA ALA A 83 12.48 -0.07 3.22
C ALA A 83 11.67 0.60 2.11
N LEU A 84 11.24 -0.16 1.10
CA LEU A 84 10.34 0.33 0.05
C LEU A 84 9.02 0.80 0.65
N CYS A 85 8.37 -0.02 1.49
CA CYS A 85 7.07 0.33 2.07
C CYS A 85 7.16 1.55 2.98
N HIS A 86 8.18 1.61 3.86
CA HIS A 86 8.39 2.75 4.73
C HIS A 86 8.69 4.03 3.95
N ALA A 87 9.53 3.95 2.90
CA ALA A 87 9.85 5.11 2.07
C ALA A 87 8.63 5.69 1.32
N ASN A 88 7.66 4.84 1.01
CA ASN A 88 6.39 5.23 0.36
C ASN A 88 5.25 5.48 1.36
N GLY A 89 5.48 5.35 2.68
CA GLY A 89 4.48 5.61 3.71
C GLY A 89 3.37 4.55 3.83
N TYR A 90 3.58 3.33 3.34
CA TYR A 90 2.55 2.28 3.41
C TYR A 90 2.36 1.74 4.84
N SER A 91 1.16 1.22 5.10
CA SER A 91 0.76 0.71 6.41
C SER A 91 1.64 -0.48 6.85
N SER A 92 1.71 -0.70 8.18
CA SER A 92 2.40 -1.87 8.73
C SER A 92 1.75 -3.18 8.28
N GLN A 93 0.42 -3.26 8.29
CA GLN A 93 -0.34 -4.44 7.87
C GLN A 93 -0.06 -4.81 6.40
N PHE A 94 -0.11 -3.83 5.49
CA PHE A 94 0.25 -4.03 4.09
C PHE A 94 1.70 -4.51 3.94
N THR A 95 2.62 -3.91 4.72
CA THR A 95 4.04 -4.29 4.67
C THR A 95 4.26 -5.73 5.13
N GLU A 96 3.55 -6.19 6.16
CA GLU A 96 3.63 -7.56 6.66
C GLU A 96 3.24 -8.58 5.59
N GLU A 97 2.19 -8.31 4.81
CA GLU A 97 1.80 -9.18 3.70
C GLU A 97 2.87 -9.26 2.60
N LEU A 98 3.55 -8.15 2.29
CA LEU A 98 4.65 -8.19 1.32
C LEU A 98 5.89 -8.90 1.86
N VAL A 99 6.18 -8.77 3.15
CA VAL A 99 7.25 -9.55 3.81
C VAL A 99 6.90 -11.03 3.78
N LEU A 100 5.65 -11.41 4.04
CA LEU A 100 5.16 -12.78 3.93
C LEU A 100 5.38 -13.36 2.51
N ALA A 101 5.15 -12.54 1.47
CA ALA A 101 5.46 -12.91 0.09
C ALA A 101 6.96 -13.10 -0.16
N CYS A 102 7.81 -12.25 0.42
CA CYS A 102 9.26 -12.37 0.33
C CYS A 102 9.78 -13.65 1.03
N LEU A 103 9.27 -13.96 2.22
CA LEU A 103 9.60 -15.18 2.95
C LEU A 103 9.17 -16.44 2.17
N SER A 104 8.05 -16.35 1.44
CA SER A 104 7.48 -17.46 0.68
C SER A 104 8.13 -17.73 -0.69
N ASP A 105 8.86 -16.76 -1.28
CA ASP A 105 9.49 -16.90 -2.62
C ASP A 105 10.44 -18.11 -2.70
N HIS A 106 11.19 -18.37 -1.62
CA HIS A 106 12.22 -19.41 -1.56
C HIS A 106 11.93 -20.56 -0.60
N LEU A 107 10.80 -20.53 0.11
CA LEU A 107 10.43 -21.49 1.15
C LEU A 107 10.55 -22.96 0.73
N CYS A 108 10.07 -23.29 -0.48
CA CYS A 108 10.06 -24.66 -1.00
C CYS A 108 11.26 -25.02 -1.87
N SER A 109 12.33 -24.20 -1.86
CA SER A 109 13.49 -24.39 -2.75
C SER A 109 14.81 -23.97 -2.13
N THR A 110 14.90 -23.96 -0.79
CA THR A 110 16.06 -23.48 -0.05
C THR A 110 17.34 -24.22 -0.41
N ASN A 111 17.29 -25.56 -0.44
CA ASN A 111 18.45 -26.41 -0.72
C ASN A 111 18.93 -26.25 -2.16
N GLU A 112 17.99 -26.23 -3.11
CA GLU A 112 18.24 -26.07 -4.54
C GLU A 112 18.82 -24.69 -4.84
N THR A 113 18.27 -23.65 -4.22
CA THR A 113 18.77 -22.27 -4.34
C THR A 113 20.19 -22.13 -3.79
N ASN A 114 20.49 -22.75 -2.64
CA ASN A 114 21.85 -22.78 -2.08
C ASN A 114 22.83 -23.54 -2.98
N ARG A 115 22.40 -24.66 -3.58
CA ARG A 115 23.22 -25.47 -4.49
C ARG A 115 23.54 -24.70 -5.77
N ALA A 116 22.53 -24.07 -6.37
CA ALA A 116 22.69 -23.21 -7.54
C ALA A 116 23.63 -22.03 -7.27
N ALA A 117 23.51 -21.38 -6.10
CA ALA A 117 24.39 -20.28 -5.72
C ALA A 117 25.86 -20.70 -5.58
N LYS A 118 26.13 -21.95 -5.19
CA LYS A 118 27.48 -22.52 -5.13
C LYS A 118 28.00 -23.01 -6.49
N ALA A 119 27.31 -22.70 -7.59
CA ALA A 119 27.62 -23.18 -8.95
C ALA A 119 27.72 -24.71 -9.05
N LYS A 120 26.97 -25.44 -8.21
CA LYS A 120 26.83 -26.89 -8.31
C LYS A 120 25.68 -27.22 -9.27
N PRO A 121 25.83 -28.22 -10.15
CA PRO A 121 24.76 -28.62 -11.06
C PRO A 121 23.56 -29.12 -10.26
N LEU A 122 22.37 -28.83 -10.79
CA LEU A 122 21.09 -29.29 -10.26
C LEU A 122 20.59 -30.47 -11.09
N THR A 123 20.02 -31.46 -10.42
CA THR A 123 19.31 -32.57 -11.08
C THR A 123 18.06 -32.06 -11.79
N THR A 124 17.53 -32.85 -12.74
CA THR A 124 16.28 -32.53 -13.44
C THR A 124 15.12 -32.28 -12.47
N GLN A 125 15.06 -33.03 -11.36
CA GLN A 125 14.06 -32.84 -10.32
C GLN A 125 14.25 -31.52 -9.56
N GLU A 126 15.48 -31.19 -9.16
CA GLU A 126 15.81 -29.93 -8.48
C GLU A 126 15.50 -28.70 -9.37
N GLN A 127 15.77 -28.80 -10.68
CA GLN A 127 15.41 -27.75 -11.65
C GLN A 127 13.89 -27.58 -11.75
N LYS A 128 13.14 -28.68 -11.78
CA LYS A 128 11.67 -28.66 -11.78
C LYS A 128 11.12 -28.04 -10.50
N LEU A 129 11.69 -28.35 -9.34
CA LEU A 129 11.32 -27.75 -8.05
C LEU A 129 11.53 -26.23 -8.05
N LEU A 130 12.69 -25.75 -8.51
CA LEU A 130 12.93 -24.30 -8.61
C LEU A 130 11.95 -23.60 -9.55
N LYS A 131 11.62 -24.21 -10.69
CA LYS A 131 10.68 -23.64 -11.66
C LYS A 131 9.25 -23.58 -11.09
N LEU A 132 8.85 -24.56 -10.30
CA LEU A 132 7.49 -24.68 -9.74
C LEU A 132 7.36 -24.16 -8.29
N ARG A 133 8.43 -23.59 -7.72
CA ARG A 133 8.50 -23.27 -6.28
C ARG A 133 7.33 -22.42 -5.77
N HIS A 134 6.86 -21.45 -6.55
CA HIS A 134 5.71 -20.60 -6.17
C HIS A 134 4.41 -21.39 -6.12
N GLN A 135 4.17 -22.26 -7.10
CA GLN A 135 2.98 -23.11 -7.12
C GLN A 135 2.99 -24.12 -5.97
N ILE A 136 4.16 -24.65 -5.62
CA ILE A 136 4.33 -25.59 -4.50
C ILE A 136 4.09 -24.86 -3.17
N ALA A 137 4.70 -23.68 -2.99
CA ALA A 137 4.49 -22.86 -1.80
C ALA A 137 3.01 -22.54 -1.59
N LEU A 138 2.30 -22.15 -2.66
CA LEU A 138 0.87 -21.87 -2.60
C LEU A 138 0.02 -23.10 -2.27
N LYS A 139 0.32 -24.27 -2.85
CA LYS A 139 -0.38 -25.51 -2.51
C LYS A 139 -0.19 -25.88 -1.04
N MET A 140 1.04 -25.74 -0.54
CA MET A 140 1.38 -26.02 0.85
C MET A 140 0.66 -25.04 1.80
N LEU A 141 0.69 -23.74 1.53
CA LEU A 141 -0.03 -22.75 2.34
C LEU A 141 -1.56 -22.93 2.27
N LYS A 142 -2.11 -23.29 1.11
CA LYS A 142 -3.54 -23.62 0.97
C LYS A 142 -3.91 -24.83 1.83
N SER A 143 -3.05 -25.85 1.93
CA SER A 143 -3.28 -27.00 2.81
C SER A 143 -3.31 -26.63 4.30
N ALA A 144 -2.62 -25.54 4.67
CA ALA A 144 -2.64 -24.97 6.02
C ALA A 144 -3.77 -23.94 6.24
N LYS A 145 -4.75 -23.87 5.33
CA LYS A 145 -5.90 -22.93 5.38
C LYS A 145 -5.52 -21.46 5.47
N VAL A 146 -4.41 -21.08 4.85
CA VAL A 146 -3.93 -19.69 4.80
C VAL A 146 -4.82 -18.84 3.88
N PRO A 147 -5.30 -17.66 4.31
CA PRO A 147 -5.90 -16.69 3.43
C PRO A 147 -4.89 -16.28 2.36
N SER A 148 -5.08 -16.75 1.12
CA SER A 148 -4.05 -16.67 0.09
C SER A 148 -4.21 -15.51 -0.88
N GLY A 149 -5.22 -14.65 -0.75
CA GLY A 149 -5.59 -13.66 -1.78
C GLY A 149 -4.40 -12.87 -2.36
N GLN A 150 -3.80 -11.97 -1.58
CA GLN A 150 -2.67 -11.16 -2.03
C GLN A 150 -1.40 -12.00 -2.25
N LEU A 151 -1.10 -12.94 -1.36
CA LEU A 151 0.10 -13.79 -1.46
C LEU A 151 0.13 -14.64 -2.74
N GLN A 152 -0.98 -15.27 -3.09
CA GLN A 152 -1.20 -16.03 -4.31
C GLN A 152 -1.08 -15.15 -5.54
N ARG A 153 -1.69 -13.97 -5.50
CA ARG A 153 -1.59 -12.96 -6.56
C ARG A 153 -0.13 -12.60 -6.84
N ILE A 154 0.65 -12.32 -5.80
CA ILE A 154 2.08 -11.98 -5.93
C ILE A 154 2.88 -13.17 -6.46
N LEU A 155 2.83 -14.32 -5.78
CA LEU A 155 3.67 -15.47 -6.11
C LEU A 155 3.37 -16.04 -7.51
N SER A 156 2.12 -16.02 -7.96
CA SER A 156 1.76 -16.50 -9.31
C SER A 156 2.34 -15.65 -10.45
N ARG A 157 2.67 -14.38 -10.18
CA ARG A 157 3.15 -13.40 -11.16
C ARG A 157 4.63 -13.05 -11.01
N LEU A 158 5.21 -13.33 -9.83
CA LEU A 158 6.51 -12.81 -9.42
C LEU A 158 7.63 -13.09 -10.42
N ASP A 159 7.76 -14.31 -10.94
CA ASP A 159 8.82 -14.62 -11.91
C ASP A 159 8.61 -13.93 -13.27
N LYS A 160 7.36 -13.86 -13.76
CA LYS A 160 7.02 -13.14 -14.99
C LYS A 160 7.33 -11.64 -14.85
N TYR A 161 6.93 -11.05 -13.74
CA TYR A 161 7.19 -9.63 -13.42
C TYR A 161 8.69 -9.38 -13.23
N THR A 162 9.39 -10.32 -12.58
CA THR A 162 10.84 -10.26 -12.42
C THR A 162 11.54 -10.19 -13.76
N VAL A 163 11.14 -10.96 -14.76
CA VAL A 163 11.75 -10.88 -16.10
C VAL A 163 11.36 -9.58 -16.81
N ALA A 164 10.09 -9.18 -16.72
CA ALA A 164 9.53 -8.04 -17.43
C ALA A 164 10.03 -6.67 -16.93
N ILE A 165 10.29 -6.48 -15.63
CA ILE A 165 10.56 -5.17 -15.05
C ILE A 165 11.80 -4.46 -15.61
N THR A 166 12.77 -5.23 -16.12
CA THR A 166 13.96 -4.74 -16.84
C THR A 166 14.09 -5.38 -18.23
N GLY A 167 13.01 -5.99 -18.73
CA GLY A 167 13.04 -6.82 -19.94
C GLY A 167 12.82 -5.99 -21.19
N VAL A 168 13.29 -6.51 -22.33
CA VAL A 168 13.07 -5.91 -23.67
C VAL A 168 11.62 -6.09 -24.14
N LYS A 169 10.91 -7.10 -23.59
CA LYS A 169 9.50 -7.33 -23.91
C LYS A 169 8.62 -6.44 -23.03
N HIS A 170 7.84 -5.59 -23.67
CA HIS A 170 6.77 -4.80 -23.03
C HIS A 170 5.66 -5.72 -22.54
N ILE A 171 5.87 -6.34 -21.37
CA ILE A 171 4.81 -7.03 -20.64
C ILE A 171 4.21 -6.00 -19.69
N PRO A 172 2.91 -5.69 -19.81
CA PRO A 172 2.27 -4.74 -18.91
C PRO A 172 2.30 -5.22 -17.44
N LEU A 173 2.67 -4.31 -16.54
CA LEU A 173 2.80 -4.55 -15.10
C LEU A 173 1.67 -3.82 -14.36
N TYR A 174 0.50 -4.45 -14.29
CA TYR A 174 -0.70 -3.84 -13.71
C TYR A 174 -0.82 -4.00 -12.19
N ASP A 175 0.03 -4.82 -11.58
CA ASP A 175 -0.02 -5.13 -10.16
C ASP A 175 1.17 -4.52 -9.41
N ASN A 176 0.97 -3.31 -8.91
CA ASN A 176 1.99 -2.51 -8.22
C ASN A 176 2.52 -3.21 -6.95
N THR A 177 1.67 -4.01 -6.29
CA THR A 177 2.06 -4.85 -5.14
C THR A 177 3.14 -5.87 -5.55
N THR A 178 2.91 -6.58 -6.67
CA THR A 178 3.90 -7.52 -7.22
C THR A 178 5.15 -6.80 -7.72
N VAL A 179 5.03 -5.58 -8.26
CA VAL A 179 6.17 -4.76 -8.68
C VAL A 179 7.10 -4.46 -7.50
N LEU A 180 6.58 -4.11 -6.32
CA LEU A 180 7.41 -3.87 -5.13
C LEU A 180 8.22 -5.11 -4.72
N VAL A 181 7.57 -6.28 -4.64
CA VAL A 181 8.25 -7.55 -4.30
C VAL A 181 9.28 -7.94 -5.37
N CYS A 182 8.97 -7.66 -6.64
CA CYS A 182 9.88 -7.84 -7.76
C CYS A 182 11.14 -6.96 -7.64
N LEU A 183 10.99 -5.68 -7.29
CA LEU A 183 12.11 -4.78 -7.02
C LEU A 183 12.96 -5.31 -5.86
N ALA A 184 12.34 -5.68 -4.74
CA ALA A 184 13.04 -6.24 -3.58
C ALA A 184 13.82 -7.51 -3.95
N LYS A 185 13.24 -8.39 -4.76
CA LYS A 185 13.88 -9.61 -5.27
C LYS A 185 15.07 -9.32 -6.19
N ARG A 186 14.92 -8.39 -7.15
CA ARG A 186 16.02 -8.00 -8.05
C ARG A 186 17.17 -7.36 -7.27
N ILE A 187 16.86 -6.48 -6.32
CA ILE A 187 17.83 -5.79 -5.47
C ILE A 187 18.59 -6.82 -4.62
N SER A 188 17.88 -7.60 -3.81
CA SER A 188 18.46 -8.61 -2.92
C SER A 188 19.35 -9.61 -3.67
N LYS A 189 18.92 -10.09 -4.85
CA LYS A 189 19.70 -11.00 -5.69
C LYS A 189 20.99 -10.36 -6.21
N ALA A 190 21.01 -9.06 -6.50
CA ALA A 190 22.19 -8.37 -7.01
C ALA A 190 23.22 -8.07 -5.91
N ILE A 191 22.76 -7.78 -4.69
CA ILE A 191 23.61 -7.40 -3.56
C ILE A 191 24.09 -8.58 -2.73
N THR A 192 23.41 -9.74 -2.78
CA THR A 192 23.81 -10.93 -2.02
C THR A 192 24.99 -11.64 -2.71
N PRO A 193 26.16 -11.74 -2.05
CA PRO A 193 27.33 -12.40 -2.63
C PRO A 193 27.10 -13.86 -3.07
N ARG A 194 27.66 -14.21 -4.22
CA ARG A 194 27.73 -15.58 -4.74
C ARG A 194 29.13 -15.86 -5.31
N PRO A 195 29.67 -17.08 -5.16
CA PRO A 195 30.88 -17.50 -5.85
C PRO A 195 30.78 -17.26 -7.36
N LYS A 196 31.85 -16.72 -7.96
CA LYS A 196 32.00 -16.52 -9.42
C LYS A 196 30.96 -15.59 -10.08
N VAL A 197 30.14 -14.89 -9.30
CA VAL A 197 29.18 -13.90 -9.81
C VAL A 197 29.50 -12.54 -9.21
N ARG A 198 29.60 -11.53 -10.07
CA ARG A 198 29.82 -10.15 -9.63
C ARG A 198 28.68 -9.71 -8.71
N THR A 199 29.04 -9.23 -7.53
CA THR A 199 28.10 -8.64 -6.57
C THR A 199 28.08 -7.13 -6.77
N PHE A 200 26.90 -6.55 -6.84
CA PHE A 200 26.70 -5.11 -6.96
C PHE A 200 26.41 -4.52 -5.59
N ASN A 201 26.70 -3.23 -5.42
CA ASN A 201 26.21 -2.53 -4.25
C ASN A 201 24.79 -2.00 -4.47
N ILE A 202 24.09 -1.72 -3.37
CA ILE A 202 22.69 -1.32 -3.41
C ILE A 202 22.44 -0.07 -4.26
N ILE A 203 23.32 0.94 -4.22
CA ILE A 203 23.16 2.17 -4.98
C ILE A 203 23.30 1.90 -6.49
N GLN A 204 24.31 1.11 -6.88
CA GLN A 204 24.50 0.68 -8.26
C GLN A 204 23.30 -0.12 -8.75
N THR A 205 22.75 -0.99 -7.92
CA THR A 205 21.57 -1.78 -8.28
C THR A 205 20.33 -0.91 -8.44
N ILE A 206 20.06 0.02 -7.50
CA ILE A 206 18.92 0.94 -7.61
C ILE A 206 19.05 1.79 -8.88
N LYS A 207 20.21 2.39 -9.12
CA LYS A 207 20.48 3.18 -10.33
C LYS A 207 20.27 2.34 -11.60
N SER A 208 20.81 1.14 -11.64
CA SER A 208 20.67 0.23 -12.78
C SER A 208 19.21 -0.17 -13.01
N LEU A 209 18.43 -0.44 -11.96
CA LEU A 209 17.02 -0.80 -12.10
C LEU A 209 16.19 0.40 -12.57
N TYR A 210 16.46 1.60 -12.03
CA TYR A 210 15.75 2.83 -12.39
C TYR A 210 15.89 3.15 -13.88
N VAL A 211 17.12 3.08 -14.40
CA VAL A 211 17.41 3.39 -15.81
C VAL A 211 16.82 2.35 -16.76
N ASN A 212 16.76 1.08 -16.35
CA ASN A 212 16.34 -0.02 -17.22
C ASN A 212 14.85 -0.39 -17.10
N THR A 213 14.07 0.31 -16.26
CA THR A 213 12.63 0.07 -16.14
C THR A 213 11.84 1.20 -16.77
N HIS A 214 10.81 0.86 -17.54
CA HIS A 214 9.86 1.82 -18.12
C HIS A 214 8.60 2.00 -17.26
N ASN A 215 8.46 1.24 -16.18
CA ASN A 215 7.30 1.34 -15.30
C ASN A 215 7.47 2.55 -14.36
N GLN A 216 6.62 3.56 -14.53
CA GLN A 216 6.68 4.80 -13.75
C GLN A 216 6.54 4.57 -12.24
N PHE A 217 5.65 3.65 -11.83
CA PHE A 217 5.50 3.29 -10.41
C PHE A 217 6.80 2.68 -9.83
N ALA A 218 7.49 1.82 -10.57
CA ALA A 218 8.77 1.26 -10.18
C ALA A 218 9.86 2.34 -10.06
N GLN A 219 9.91 3.28 -11.01
CA GLN A 219 10.84 4.41 -10.96
C GLN A 219 10.60 5.29 -9.72
N SER A 220 9.35 5.69 -9.46
CA SER A 220 8.98 6.46 -8.26
C SER A 220 9.34 5.72 -6.98
N SER A 221 9.06 4.41 -6.91
CA SER A 221 9.39 3.57 -5.75
C SER A 221 10.91 3.47 -5.52
N LEU A 222 11.71 3.36 -6.60
CA LEU A 222 13.17 3.34 -6.52
C LEU A 222 13.75 4.68 -6.08
N THR A 223 13.15 5.80 -6.51
CA THR A 223 13.52 7.15 -6.06
C THR A 223 13.24 7.33 -4.57
N ALA A 224 12.06 6.90 -4.10
CA ALA A 224 11.72 6.92 -2.68
C ALA A 224 12.72 6.07 -1.86
N LEU A 225 13.05 4.87 -2.34
CA LEU A 225 14.04 4.00 -1.70
C LEU A 225 15.45 4.64 -1.67
N ALA A 226 15.87 5.31 -2.74
CA ALA A 226 17.16 6.00 -2.77
C ALA A 226 17.23 7.15 -1.74
N LYS A 227 16.13 7.90 -1.59
CA LYS A 227 16.00 8.95 -0.56
C LYS A 227 16.10 8.33 0.84
N GLN A 228 15.48 7.18 1.07
CA GLN A 228 15.53 6.47 2.35
C GLN A 228 16.97 6.06 2.73
N PHE A 229 17.77 5.55 1.80
CA PHE A 229 19.20 5.25 2.06
C PHE A 229 20.09 6.50 2.21
N THR A 230 19.64 7.65 1.71
CA THR A 230 20.35 8.92 1.90
C THR A 230 20.10 9.50 3.29
N ASN A 231 18.88 9.31 3.81
CA ASN A 231 18.50 9.67 5.17
C ASN A 231 19.20 8.78 6.19
N TYR A 232 19.28 7.47 5.91
CA TYR A 232 19.91 6.46 6.76
C TYR A 232 21.11 5.80 6.05
N PRO A 233 22.28 6.46 5.96
CA PRO A 233 23.45 5.93 5.24
C PRO A 233 24.21 4.84 6.02
N CYS A 234 23.52 4.13 6.92
CA CYS A 234 24.11 3.14 7.80
C CYS A 234 24.57 1.92 7.01
N GLY A 235 25.72 1.38 7.39
CA GLY A 235 26.39 0.30 6.65
C GLY A 235 27.33 0.77 5.54
N VAL A 236 27.31 2.04 5.15
CA VAL A 236 28.20 2.54 4.08
C VAL A 236 29.66 2.45 4.53
N MET A 237 30.51 1.91 3.65
CA MET A 237 31.94 1.76 3.92
C MET A 237 32.69 3.03 3.57
N VAL A 238 33.60 3.43 4.44
CA VAL A 238 34.35 4.68 4.33
C VAL A 238 35.80 4.47 4.74
N LYS A 239 36.72 5.26 4.19
CA LYS A 239 38.10 5.31 4.68
C LYS A 239 38.22 6.38 5.75
N TYR A 240 38.68 5.99 6.94
CA TYR A 240 38.97 6.92 8.03
C TYR A 240 40.41 6.73 8.51
N LYS A 241 41.24 7.75 8.28
CA LYS A 241 42.70 7.67 8.44
C LYS A 241 43.26 6.50 7.61
N LYS A 242 43.99 5.57 8.21
CA LYS A 242 44.54 4.36 7.56
C LYS A 242 43.64 3.13 7.65
N ASN A 243 42.47 3.25 8.28
CA ASN A 243 41.58 2.11 8.54
C ASN A 243 40.31 2.18 7.67
N ASN A 244 39.75 1.01 7.39
CA ASN A 244 38.39 0.90 6.87
C ASN A 244 37.42 1.13 8.03
N ALA A 245 36.33 1.82 7.75
CA ALA A 245 35.27 2.05 8.73
C ALA A 245 33.91 1.92 8.07
N ILE A 246 32.89 1.76 8.90
CA ILE A 246 31.48 1.67 8.50
C ILE A 246 30.69 2.78 9.16
N VAL A 247 29.75 3.39 8.44
CA VAL A 247 28.84 4.38 9.01
C VAL A 247 27.83 3.65 9.91
N LEU A 248 27.78 4.05 11.18
CA LEU A 248 26.86 3.48 12.18
C LEU A 248 25.61 4.35 12.35
N ALA A 249 25.75 5.67 12.32
CA ALA A 249 24.65 6.64 12.41
C ALA A 249 25.04 7.99 11.79
N LYS A 250 24.03 8.80 11.44
CA LYS A 250 24.21 10.17 10.91
C LYS A 250 23.28 11.15 11.63
N LEU A 251 23.84 11.84 12.62
CA LEU A 251 23.16 12.90 13.34
C LEU A 251 23.58 14.26 12.77
N ASP A 252 22.68 14.91 12.04
CA ASP A 252 22.89 16.19 11.35
C ASP A 252 24.14 16.19 10.45
N LYS A 253 25.21 16.88 10.90
CA LYS A 253 26.51 16.99 10.22
C LYS A 253 27.56 16.01 10.78
N SER A 254 27.23 15.26 11.82
CA SER A 254 28.13 14.31 12.48
C SER A 254 27.83 12.87 12.07
N LEU A 255 28.89 12.10 11.89
CA LEU A 255 28.85 10.68 11.59
C LEU A 255 29.49 9.90 12.72
N THR A 256 28.80 8.86 13.19
CA THR A 256 29.39 7.84 14.06
C THR A 256 29.93 6.73 13.16
N LEU A 257 31.23 6.46 13.24
CA LEU A 257 31.92 5.45 12.44
C LEU A 257 32.38 4.29 13.30
N GLY A 258 32.19 3.06 12.83
CA GLY A 258 32.77 1.85 13.40
C GLY A 258 34.06 1.48 12.67
N ILE A 259 35.19 1.43 13.37
CA ILE A 259 36.50 1.08 12.80
C ILE A 259 36.58 -0.44 12.61
N LEU A 260 36.90 -0.87 11.39
CA LEU A 260 36.98 -2.28 11.02
C LEU A 260 38.43 -2.75 10.90
N LYS A 261 38.75 -3.86 11.58
CA LYS A 261 40.02 -4.59 11.44
C LYS A 261 39.70 -6.07 11.23
N ASN A 262 40.20 -6.67 10.15
CA ASN A 262 39.91 -8.07 9.78
C ASN A 262 38.42 -8.42 9.77
N HIS A 263 37.57 -7.55 9.21
CA HIS A 263 36.10 -7.70 9.16
C HIS A 263 35.39 -7.77 10.52
N LYS A 264 36.07 -7.36 11.60
CA LYS A 264 35.53 -7.19 12.94
C LYS A 264 35.54 -5.72 13.34
N ILE A 265 34.59 -5.32 14.18
CA ILE A 265 34.65 -3.98 14.73
C ILE A 265 35.58 -3.92 15.95
N VAL A 266 36.43 -2.89 16.01
CA VAL A 266 37.40 -2.68 17.10
C VAL A 266 37.19 -1.40 17.90
N GLY A 267 36.33 -0.48 17.44
CA GLY A 267 36.04 0.76 18.14
C GLY A 267 35.12 1.69 17.35
N MET A 268 34.63 2.75 18.00
CA MET A 268 33.78 3.78 17.39
C MET A 268 34.46 5.15 17.44
N VAL A 269 34.22 5.97 16.42
CA VAL A 269 34.74 7.34 16.32
C VAL A 269 33.65 8.24 15.77
N LYS A 270 33.43 9.39 16.40
CA LYS A 270 32.58 10.46 15.86
C LYS A 270 33.41 11.42 15.01
N THR A 271 32.88 11.85 13.87
CA THR A 271 33.54 12.79 12.97
C THR A 271 32.52 13.68 12.25
N SER A 272 32.86 14.94 12.01
CA SER A 272 32.09 15.85 11.14
C SER A 272 32.63 15.88 9.70
N LYS A 273 33.81 15.30 9.46
CA LYS A 273 34.40 15.21 8.13
C LYS A 273 33.55 14.28 7.27
N GLN A 274 33.11 14.75 6.11
CA GLN A 274 32.44 13.93 5.10
C GLN A 274 33.45 12.98 4.45
N PRO A 275 33.38 11.67 4.71
CA PRO A 275 34.30 10.73 4.12
C PRO A 275 33.82 10.30 2.73
N SER A 276 34.74 9.94 1.85
CA SER A 276 34.39 9.38 0.54
C SER A 276 33.89 7.93 0.72
N PRO A 277 32.63 7.63 0.35
CA PRO A 277 32.10 6.28 0.47
C PRO A 277 32.71 5.37 -0.60
N TYR A 278 32.90 4.11 -0.25
CA TYR A 278 33.13 3.04 -1.20
C TYR A 278 32.21 1.87 -0.84
N TYR A 279 32.04 0.92 -1.75
CA TYR A 279 31.11 -0.19 -1.53
C TYR A 279 31.82 -1.52 -1.71
N LYS A 280 31.77 -2.34 -0.67
CA LYS A 280 32.29 -3.71 -0.69
C LYS A 280 31.48 -4.56 0.29
N PRO A 281 30.84 -5.66 -0.16
CA PRO A 281 30.19 -6.59 0.74
C PRO A 281 31.18 -7.13 1.80
N ILE A 282 30.72 -7.27 3.03
CA ILE A 282 31.50 -7.81 4.14
C ILE A 282 30.97 -9.20 4.48
N ILE A 283 31.82 -10.21 4.34
CA ILE A 283 31.55 -11.55 4.86
C ILE A 283 32.05 -11.57 6.31
N THR A 284 31.17 -11.85 7.27
CA THR A 284 31.54 -11.80 8.70
C THR A 284 30.79 -12.82 9.55
N THR A 285 31.40 -13.17 10.69
CA THR A 285 30.82 -13.93 11.81
C THR A 285 30.80 -13.10 13.10
N ASP A 286 31.20 -11.82 13.03
CA ASP A 286 31.28 -10.94 14.19
C ASP A 286 29.87 -10.56 14.69
N LYS A 287 29.44 -11.20 15.77
CA LYS A 287 28.14 -10.94 16.41
C LYS A 287 27.99 -9.49 16.88
N THR A 288 29.09 -8.80 17.15
CA THR A 288 29.05 -7.39 17.55
C THR A 288 28.60 -6.52 16.39
N LEU A 289 29.28 -6.69 15.25
CA LEU A 289 28.98 -5.98 14.00
C LEU A 289 27.60 -6.38 13.44
N LEU A 290 27.22 -7.65 13.56
CA LEU A 290 25.93 -8.12 13.08
C LEU A 290 24.78 -7.64 13.97
N TYR A 291 24.92 -7.60 15.29
CA TYR A 291 23.75 -7.47 16.17
C TYR A 291 23.86 -6.38 17.23
N SER A 292 24.91 -6.35 18.04
CA SER A 292 24.88 -5.52 19.26
C SER A 292 25.17 -4.04 19.03
N ILE A 293 26.00 -3.70 18.05
CA ILE A 293 26.45 -2.32 17.88
C ILE A 293 25.33 -1.32 17.52
N TRP A 294 24.31 -1.81 16.81
CA TRP A 294 23.21 -0.98 16.32
C TRP A 294 22.27 -0.48 17.42
N PHE A 295 22.40 -1.02 18.63
CA PHE A 295 21.62 -0.68 19.81
C PHE A 295 22.45 0.13 20.83
N ASN A 296 23.61 0.66 20.40
CA ASN A 296 24.35 1.60 21.21
C ASN A 296 23.62 2.95 21.23
N GLU A 297 23.54 3.60 22.39
CA GLU A 297 22.88 4.91 22.55
C GLU A 297 23.41 5.98 21.57
N GLN A 298 24.68 5.88 21.15
CA GLN A 298 25.29 6.80 20.19
C GLN A 298 24.89 6.56 18.72
N VAL A 299 24.06 5.55 18.46
CA VAL A 299 23.65 5.06 17.13
C VAL A 299 22.11 5.16 16.93
N ILE A 300 21.35 5.37 17.99
CA ILE A 300 19.88 5.45 17.94
C ILE A 300 19.46 6.83 17.45
N GLU A 301 18.83 6.87 16.28
CA GLU A 301 18.02 8.01 15.84
C GLU A 301 16.57 7.72 16.25
N LEU A 302 16.02 8.56 17.12
CA LEU A 302 14.61 8.48 17.48
C LEU A 302 13.76 8.85 16.26
N PRO A 303 12.72 8.08 15.91
CA PRO A 303 11.82 8.44 14.83
C PRO A 303 11.20 9.81 15.13
N GLN A 304 11.27 10.73 14.16
CA GLN A 304 10.43 11.91 14.18
C GLN A 304 8.99 11.46 13.93
N HIS A 305 8.20 11.35 14.99
CA HIS A 305 6.76 11.15 14.87
C HIS A 305 6.14 12.43 14.30
N THR A 306 5.86 12.43 12.99
CA THR A 306 4.92 13.39 12.41
C THR A 306 3.53 13.03 12.95
N GLY A 307 2.95 13.91 13.76
CA GLY A 307 1.62 13.69 14.33
C GLY A 307 0.58 13.48 13.23
N ASN A 308 -0.18 12.39 13.33
CA ASN A 308 -1.29 12.11 12.41
C ASN A 308 -2.43 13.11 12.67
N ASN A 309 -2.63 14.07 11.77
CA ASN A 309 -3.81 14.93 11.76
C ASN A 309 -5.13 14.16 11.50
N THR A 310 -5.04 12.88 11.15
CA THR A 310 -6.16 12.00 10.77
C THR A 310 -7.30 11.98 11.78
N ASP A 311 -7.02 11.76 13.06
CA ASP A 311 -8.05 11.69 14.10
C ASP A 311 -8.75 13.04 14.31
N THR A 312 -7.99 14.13 14.14
CA THR A 312 -8.51 15.49 14.24
C THR A 312 -9.47 15.79 13.08
N ILE A 313 -9.12 15.33 11.87
CA ILE A 313 -9.96 15.46 10.68
C ILE A 313 -11.25 14.64 10.83
N LEU A 314 -11.16 13.36 11.25
CA LEU A 314 -12.35 12.52 11.44
C LEU A 314 -13.29 13.07 12.53
N ALA A 315 -12.74 13.63 13.61
CA ALA A 315 -13.53 14.30 14.62
C ALA A 315 -14.25 15.55 14.06
N ALA A 316 -13.59 16.31 13.18
CA ALA A 316 -14.21 17.45 12.50
C ALA A 316 -15.32 17.00 11.53
N VAL A 317 -15.10 15.93 10.77
CA VAL A 317 -16.11 15.31 9.91
C VAL A 317 -17.34 14.92 10.72
N GLY A 318 -17.17 14.24 11.86
CA GLY A 318 -18.29 13.87 12.73
C GLY A 318 -19.08 15.06 13.27
N LYS A 319 -18.40 16.14 13.65
CA LYS A 319 -19.05 17.39 14.13
C LYS A 319 -19.89 18.06 13.04
N LEU A 320 -19.46 18.01 11.79
CA LEU A 320 -20.19 18.58 10.65
C LEU A 320 -21.45 17.77 10.28
N GLY A 321 -21.62 16.55 10.83
CA GLY A 321 -22.71 15.63 10.49
C GLY A 321 -23.76 15.42 11.56
N GLN A 322 -23.66 16.11 12.71
CA GLN A 322 -24.71 16.11 13.74
C GLN A 322 -25.81 17.09 13.33
N GLU A 323 -27.05 16.61 13.23
CA GLU A 323 -28.18 17.30 12.59
C GLU A 323 -28.60 18.64 13.22
N GLN A 324 -29.23 19.45 12.36
CA GLN A 324 -29.79 20.81 12.46
C GLN A 324 -28.83 21.97 12.19
N TYR A 325 -29.02 22.56 11.01
CA TYR A 325 -28.51 23.85 10.51
C TYR A 325 -27.36 24.44 11.33
N ILE A 326 -26.16 23.92 11.10
CA ILE A 326 -24.93 24.49 11.64
C ILE A 326 -24.79 25.87 11.00
N GLU A 327 -25.05 26.94 11.76
CA GLU A 327 -24.79 28.30 11.31
C GLU A 327 -23.41 28.35 10.65
N PHE A 328 -23.26 29.11 9.56
CA PHE A 328 -21.97 29.23 8.87
C PHE A 328 -20.79 29.51 9.82
N LYS A 329 -21.03 30.24 10.92
CA LYS A 329 -20.03 30.51 11.97
C LYS A 329 -19.53 29.25 12.67
N ALA A 330 -20.40 28.28 12.92
CA ALA A 330 -20.04 27.00 13.53
C ALA A 330 -19.33 26.07 12.53
N ILE A 331 -19.69 26.12 11.23
CA ILE A 331 -18.92 25.46 10.16
C ILE A 331 -17.51 26.04 10.11
N GLU A 332 -17.39 27.37 10.01
CA GLU A 332 -16.12 28.10 9.97
C GLU A 332 -15.23 27.76 11.17
N LYS A 333 -15.79 27.72 12.39
CA LYS A 333 -15.05 27.33 13.61
C LYS A 333 -14.53 25.89 13.54
N THR A 334 -15.28 24.98 12.93
CA THR A 334 -14.91 23.57 12.82
C THR A 334 -13.79 23.35 11.81
N ILE A 335 -13.77 24.14 10.72
CA ILE A 335 -12.77 24.02 9.65
C ILE A 335 -11.56 24.95 9.82
N ALA A 336 -11.63 25.97 10.68
CA ALA A 336 -10.54 26.92 10.95
C ALA A 336 -9.16 26.28 11.23
N PRO A 337 -9.06 25.12 11.92
CA PRO A 337 -7.76 24.47 12.13
C PRO A 337 -7.09 23.94 10.83
N PHE A 338 -7.83 23.82 9.73
CA PHE A 338 -7.36 23.19 8.49
C PHE A 338 -7.20 24.22 7.36
N THR A 339 -6.23 25.13 7.51
CA THR A 339 -5.99 26.24 6.56
C THR A 339 -5.71 25.78 5.13
N GLN A 340 -5.18 24.58 4.94
CA GLN A 340 -4.91 23.98 3.63
C GLN A 340 -6.21 23.66 2.85
N LEU A 341 -7.34 23.50 3.52
CA LEU A 341 -8.62 23.15 2.91
C LEU A 341 -9.33 24.34 2.27
N GLU A 342 -8.96 25.58 2.62
CA GLU A 342 -9.66 26.75 2.10
C GLU A 342 -9.59 26.81 0.57
N GLN A 343 -8.45 26.45 -0.03
CA GLN A 343 -8.31 26.40 -1.49
C GLN A 343 -9.13 25.27 -2.12
N ALA A 344 -9.15 24.09 -1.49
CA ALA A 344 -9.95 22.96 -1.95
C ALA A 344 -11.45 23.25 -1.88
N LEU A 345 -11.91 23.85 -0.78
CA LEU A 345 -13.29 24.31 -0.62
C LEU A 345 -13.67 25.38 -1.64
N ARG A 346 -12.78 26.36 -1.90
CA ARG A 346 -12.98 27.37 -2.94
C ARG A 346 -13.11 26.77 -4.33
N HIS A 347 -12.31 25.73 -4.63
CA HIS A 347 -12.37 25.04 -5.91
C HIS A 347 -13.67 24.25 -6.05
N ALA A 348 -14.00 23.44 -5.05
CA ALA A 348 -15.21 22.64 -5.03
C ALA A 348 -16.49 23.48 -5.07
N ALA A 349 -16.53 24.62 -4.36
CA ALA A 349 -17.69 25.52 -4.35
C ALA A 349 -17.99 26.15 -5.72
N ARG A 350 -17.04 26.15 -6.68
CA ARG A 350 -17.27 26.71 -8.03
C ARG A 350 -18.40 25.99 -8.78
N GLN A 351 -18.66 24.72 -8.48
CA GLN A 351 -19.73 23.98 -9.15
C GLN A 351 -21.14 24.53 -8.85
N TYR A 352 -21.30 25.27 -7.75
CA TYR A 352 -22.56 25.89 -7.35
C TYR A 352 -22.74 27.33 -7.85
N ASN A 353 -21.70 27.86 -8.50
CA ASN A 353 -21.66 29.25 -8.92
C ASN A 353 -22.35 29.44 -10.27
N ARG A 354 -23.66 29.73 -10.22
CA ARG A 354 -24.47 30.00 -11.42
C ARG A 354 -24.09 31.28 -12.18
N GLN A 355 -23.34 32.20 -11.56
CA GLN A 355 -23.02 33.52 -12.11
C GLN A 355 -21.55 33.72 -12.49
N GLY A 356 -20.71 32.69 -12.41
CA GLY A 356 -19.29 32.78 -12.75
C GLY A 356 -18.44 33.68 -11.82
N GLN A 357 -18.96 34.07 -10.65
CA GLN A 357 -18.26 34.93 -9.70
C GLN A 357 -17.08 34.22 -9.01
N LYS A 358 -15.90 34.85 -8.91
CA LYS A 358 -14.79 34.23 -8.17
C LYS A 358 -15.10 34.27 -6.66
N ALA A 359 -15.06 33.10 -6.02
CA ALA A 359 -15.15 32.99 -4.57
C ALA A 359 -13.93 33.67 -3.92
N THR A 360 -14.16 34.69 -3.09
CA THR A 360 -13.12 35.55 -2.50
C THR A 360 -12.76 35.16 -1.07
N THR A 361 -13.72 34.64 -0.30
CA THR A 361 -13.56 34.24 1.10
C THR A 361 -14.26 32.91 1.36
N LEU A 362 -13.85 32.19 2.41
CA LEU A 362 -14.53 30.98 2.88
C LEU A 362 -16.03 31.20 3.11
N ARG A 363 -16.40 32.30 3.78
CA ARG A 363 -17.81 32.68 4.01
C ARG A 363 -18.59 32.81 2.70
N HIS A 364 -17.99 33.42 1.70
CA HIS A 364 -18.58 33.57 0.37
C HIS A 364 -18.78 32.19 -0.28
N CYS A 365 -17.80 31.28 -0.18
CA CYS A 365 -17.94 29.89 -0.65
C CYS A 365 -19.13 29.18 -0.01
N LEU A 366 -19.22 29.20 1.33
CA LEU A 366 -20.29 28.52 2.06
C LEU A 366 -21.67 29.11 1.70
N THR A 367 -21.74 30.43 1.51
CA THR A 367 -22.98 31.11 1.14
C THR A 367 -23.45 30.74 -0.27
N MET A 368 -22.53 30.62 -1.24
CA MET A 368 -22.87 30.17 -2.61
C MET A 368 -23.41 28.73 -2.65
N VAL A 369 -22.93 27.88 -1.75
CA VAL A 369 -23.32 26.46 -1.67
C VAL A 369 -24.69 26.31 -0.98
N GLY A 370 -25.03 27.23 -0.06
CA GLY A 370 -26.21 27.13 0.78
C GLY A 370 -25.93 26.36 2.08
N LEU A 371 -26.64 26.73 3.14
CA LEU A 371 -26.38 26.22 4.50
C LEU A 371 -26.51 24.68 4.58
N ASP A 372 -27.51 24.15 3.89
CA ASP A 372 -27.89 22.73 3.91
C ASP A 372 -26.82 21.83 3.29
N THR A 373 -26.11 22.36 2.30
CA THR A 373 -25.08 21.64 1.53
C THR A 373 -23.66 21.98 1.98
N ALA A 374 -23.45 23.14 2.61
CA ALA A 374 -22.14 23.61 3.04
C ALA A 374 -21.44 22.68 4.04
N GLY A 375 -22.18 22.10 4.98
CA GLY A 375 -21.66 21.11 5.94
C GLY A 375 -21.17 19.83 5.23
N LEU A 376 -21.99 19.31 4.32
CA LEU A 376 -21.68 18.11 3.52
C LEU A 376 -20.48 18.32 2.61
N LEU A 377 -20.39 19.48 1.95
CA LEU A 377 -19.22 19.87 1.16
C LEU A 377 -17.95 19.86 2.02
N CYS A 378 -18.00 20.44 3.22
CA CYS A 378 -16.85 20.45 4.12
C CYS A 378 -16.45 19.04 4.56
N GLN A 379 -17.41 18.18 4.88
CA GLN A 379 -17.16 16.78 5.20
C GLN A 379 -16.48 16.05 4.05
N ARG A 380 -17.01 16.17 2.82
CA ARG A 380 -16.42 15.55 1.64
C ARG A 380 -14.98 16.01 1.43
N VAL A 381 -14.72 17.32 1.45
CA VAL A 381 -13.37 17.86 1.21
C VAL A 381 -12.37 17.43 2.29
N LEU A 382 -12.80 17.35 3.55
CA LEU A 382 -12.00 16.77 4.64
C LEU A 382 -11.66 15.29 4.36
N LEU A 383 -12.64 14.50 3.93
CA LEU A 383 -12.45 13.08 3.59
C LEU A 383 -11.58 12.90 2.32
N GLU A 384 -11.75 13.73 1.30
CA GLU A 384 -10.89 13.75 0.11
C GLU A 384 -9.44 14.05 0.45
N THR A 385 -9.21 14.90 1.45
CA THR A 385 -7.87 15.19 1.94
C THR A 385 -7.26 13.95 2.59
N LEU A 386 -8.03 13.23 3.41
CA LEU A 386 -7.59 11.95 3.95
C LEU A 386 -7.32 10.91 2.85
N LEU A 387 -8.17 10.84 1.82
CA LEU A 387 -7.97 9.96 0.67
C LEU A 387 -6.69 10.29 -0.11
N ALA A 388 -6.42 11.58 -0.33
CA ALA A 388 -5.26 12.05 -1.09
C ALA A 388 -3.94 11.88 -0.32
N GLU A 389 -3.98 12.01 1.02
CA GLU A 389 -2.83 11.84 1.90
C GLU A 389 -2.49 10.38 2.17
N GLN A 390 -3.46 9.46 2.09
CA GLN A 390 -3.28 8.06 2.44
C GLN A 390 -2.40 7.32 1.40
N PRO A 391 -1.17 6.90 1.76
CA PRO A 391 -0.27 6.30 0.79
C PRO A 391 -0.68 4.87 0.46
N HIS A 392 -0.78 4.55 -0.82
CA HIS A 392 -1.13 3.21 -1.28
C HIS A 392 -0.54 2.92 -2.67
N PRO A 393 -0.13 1.67 -3.00
CA PRO A 393 0.42 1.36 -4.33
C PRO A 393 -0.52 1.65 -5.49
N PHE A 394 -1.83 1.67 -5.25
CA PHE A 394 -2.87 1.94 -6.25
C PHE A 394 -3.54 3.31 -6.06
N SER A 395 -2.90 4.26 -5.38
CA SER A 395 -3.50 5.57 -5.06
C SER A 395 -4.04 6.31 -6.29
N ALA A 396 -3.29 6.33 -7.39
CA ALA A 396 -3.73 6.94 -8.64
C ALA A 396 -4.97 6.25 -9.24
N ASP A 397 -5.03 4.91 -9.20
CA ASP A 397 -6.19 4.15 -9.68
C ASP A 397 -7.42 4.39 -8.77
N ILE A 398 -7.21 4.44 -7.45
CA ILE A 398 -8.26 4.75 -6.47
C ILE A 398 -8.84 6.15 -6.72
N TRP A 399 -7.98 7.14 -6.88
CA TRP A 399 -8.40 8.51 -7.19
C TRP A 399 -9.15 8.60 -8.53
N SER A 400 -8.69 7.84 -9.53
CA SER A 400 -9.35 7.78 -10.84
C SER A 400 -10.76 7.18 -10.74
N LYS A 401 -10.92 6.09 -9.98
CA LYS A 401 -12.22 5.46 -9.72
C LYS A 401 -13.15 6.37 -8.91
N TYR A 402 -12.62 7.05 -7.89
CA TYR A 402 -13.35 8.06 -7.14
C TYR A 402 -13.85 9.19 -8.05
N THR A 403 -12.96 9.72 -8.89
CA THR A 403 -13.30 10.79 -9.86
C THR A 403 -14.37 10.32 -10.85
N LEU A 404 -14.32 9.06 -11.30
CA LEU A 404 -15.37 8.49 -12.14
C LEU A 404 -16.71 8.44 -11.42
N ILE A 405 -16.76 7.96 -10.17
CA ILE A 405 -17.98 7.93 -9.35
C ILE A 405 -18.55 9.35 -9.19
N SER A 406 -17.68 10.34 -8.88
CA SER A 406 -18.07 11.75 -8.80
C SER A 406 -18.70 12.24 -10.10
N LYS A 407 -18.15 11.88 -11.26
CA LYS A 407 -18.72 12.25 -12.57
C LYS A 407 -20.05 11.59 -12.84
N ILE A 408 -20.17 10.29 -12.55
CA ILE A 408 -21.44 9.55 -12.70
C ILE A 408 -22.54 10.22 -11.89
N ILE A 409 -22.26 10.54 -10.61
CA ILE A 409 -23.23 11.22 -9.73
C ILE A 409 -23.58 12.61 -10.29
N PHE A 410 -22.58 13.39 -10.70
CA PHE A 410 -22.79 14.72 -11.26
C PHE A 410 -23.72 14.69 -12.49
N VAL A 411 -23.42 13.80 -13.45
CA VAL A 411 -24.22 13.68 -14.68
C VAL A 411 -25.61 13.17 -14.34
N LEU A 412 -25.73 12.09 -13.56
CA LEU A 412 -27.03 11.50 -13.20
C LEU A 412 -27.98 12.55 -12.61
N LEU A 413 -27.49 13.39 -11.70
CA LEU A 413 -28.28 14.42 -11.02
C LEU A 413 -28.57 15.68 -11.85
N SER A 414 -27.82 15.92 -12.93
CA SER A 414 -27.79 17.21 -13.65
C SER A 414 -29.15 17.68 -14.19
N LYS A 415 -30.07 16.76 -14.49
CA LYS A 415 -31.39 17.06 -15.06
C LYS A 415 -32.50 17.30 -14.03
N SER A 416 -32.34 16.90 -12.75
CA SER A 416 -33.45 16.94 -11.79
C SER A 416 -33.08 17.43 -10.39
N LYS A 417 -32.02 16.89 -9.76
CA LYS A 417 -31.69 17.11 -8.33
C LYS A 417 -30.21 17.45 -8.09
N PRO A 418 -29.64 18.49 -8.73
CA PRO A 418 -28.21 18.81 -8.61
C PRO A 418 -27.76 19.14 -7.17
N GLU A 419 -28.66 19.63 -6.32
CA GLU A 419 -28.42 19.91 -4.89
C GLU A 419 -28.11 18.67 -4.06
N SER A 420 -28.52 17.48 -4.52
CA SER A 420 -28.28 16.21 -3.83
C SER A 420 -26.87 15.65 -4.03
N PHE A 421 -26.01 16.34 -4.80
CA PHE A 421 -24.67 15.89 -5.16
C PHE A 421 -23.80 15.52 -3.95
N GLU A 422 -23.67 16.42 -2.97
CA GLU A 422 -22.82 16.19 -1.79
C GLU A 422 -23.37 15.07 -0.91
N ALA A 423 -24.70 14.95 -0.84
CA ALA A 423 -25.38 13.93 -0.07
C ALA A 423 -25.14 12.51 -0.62
N LEU A 424 -24.94 12.37 -1.95
CA LEU A 424 -24.58 11.11 -2.59
C LEU A 424 -23.07 10.86 -2.63
N LEU A 425 -22.25 11.86 -2.93
CA LEU A 425 -20.80 11.65 -3.07
C LEU A 425 -20.10 11.45 -1.71
N GLY A 426 -20.59 12.09 -0.64
CA GLY A 426 -20.05 11.96 0.71
C GLY A 426 -19.89 10.50 1.18
N PRO A 427 -20.96 9.68 1.17
CA PRO A 427 -20.89 8.26 1.52
C PRO A 427 -19.88 7.45 0.72
N PHE A 428 -19.78 7.66 -0.60
CA PHE A 428 -18.74 7.01 -1.41
C PHE A 428 -17.34 7.41 -0.92
N THR A 429 -17.10 8.69 -0.68
CA THR A 429 -15.81 9.20 -0.19
C THR A 429 -15.44 8.55 1.14
N ALA A 430 -16.38 8.50 2.08
CA ALA A 430 -16.20 7.88 3.39
C ALA A 430 -15.90 6.38 3.31
N VAL A 431 -16.64 5.65 2.46
CA VAL A 431 -16.47 4.19 2.35
C VAL A 431 -15.19 3.84 1.59
N ILE A 432 -14.78 4.62 0.58
CA ILE A 432 -13.47 4.44 -0.07
C ILE A 432 -12.35 4.66 0.94
N TYR A 433 -12.48 5.64 1.82
CA TYR A 433 -11.52 5.84 2.90
C TYR A 433 -11.52 4.67 3.89
N PHE A 434 -12.70 4.15 4.26
CA PHE A 434 -12.82 2.92 5.04
C PHE A 434 -12.11 1.72 4.40
N ILE A 435 -12.24 1.55 3.07
CA ILE A 435 -11.54 0.49 2.31
C ILE A 435 -10.02 0.64 2.46
N LEU A 436 -9.49 1.86 2.37
CA LEU A 436 -8.05 2.12 2.56
C LEU A 436 -7.55 1.86 3.98
N LEU A 437 -8.42 1.96 4.99
CA LEU A 437 -8.05 1.70 6.38
C LEU A 437 -8.14 0.22 6.76
N ASN A 438 -9.13 -0.50 6.25
CA ASN A 438 -9.49 -1.83 6.75
C ASN A 438 -9.28 -2.95 5.74
N HIS A 439 -9.09 -2.61 4.45
CA HIS A 439 -8.99 -3.56 3.35
C HIS A 439 -7.81 -3.25 2.41
N ASP A 440 -6.80 -2.50 2.87
CA ASP A 440 -5.68 -2.00 2.06
C ASP A 440 -5.01 -3.11 1.21
N SER A 441 -4.78 -4.27 1.80
CA SER A 441 -4.11 -5.38 1.12
C SER A 441 -4.97 -6.08 0.05
N GLN A 442 -6.30 -5.92 0.10
CA GLN A 442 -7.24 -6.55 -0.82
C GLN A 442 -7.42 -5.75 -2.11
N ILE A 443 -7.08 -4.46 -2.09
CA ILE A 443 -7.28 -3.56 -3.21
C ILE A 443 -6.51 -4.04 -4.45
N MET A 444 -7.19 -3.98 -5.59
CA MET A 444 -6.64 -4.26 -6.91
C MET A 444 -7.03 -3.19 -7.92
N ARG A 445 -6.21 -3.09 -8.97
CA ARG A 445 -6.49 -2.21 -10.11
C ARG A 445 -7.73 -2.66 -10.89
N LEU A 446 -7.84 -3.95 -11.19
CA LEU A 446 -8.95 -4.50 -11.97
C LEU A 446 -10.20 -4.64 -11.09
N VAL A 447 -11.36 -4.38 -11.69
CA VAL A 447 -12.67 -4.65 -11.08
C VAL A 447 -12.86 -6.16 -11.00
N THR A 448 -13.45 -6.62 -9.89
CA THR A 448 -13.88 -8.00 -9.72
C THR A 448 -15.37 -8.07 -9.98
N PRO A 449 -15.83 -8.80 -11.03
CA PRO A 449 -17.25 -8.98 -11.25
C PRO A 449 -17.87 -9.75 -10.07
N PRO A 450 -19.17 -9.60 -9.81
CA PRO A 450 -19.86 -10.40 -8.81
C PRO A 450 -19.65 -11.89 -9.10
N SER A 451 -19.41 -12.70 -8.06
CA SER A 451 -19.15 -14.14 -8.22
C SER A 451 -20.38 -14.93 -8.66
N ASP A 452 -21.58 -14.37 -8.46
CA ASP A 452 -22.86 -14.98 -8.78
C ASP A 452 -23.84 -13.89 -9.27
N ASP A 453 -24.26 -13.98 -10.53
CA ASP A 453 -25.23 -13.09 -11.15
C ASP A 453 -26.56 -13.08 -10.35
N PHE A 454 -26.91 -14.20 -9.71
CA PHE A 454 -28.14 -14.38 -8.93
C PHE A 454 -27.99 -14.09 -7.44
N SER A 455 -26.88 -13.47 -7.01
CA SER A 455 -26.70 -13.07 -5.61
C SER A 455 -27.91 -12.29 -5.08
N GLN A 456 -28.36 -12.60 -3.86
CA GLN A 456 -29.44 -11.85 -3.20
C GLN A 456 -28.96 -10.49 -2.68
N THR A 457 -27.64 -10.26 -2.61
CA THR A 457 -27.05 -9.00 -2.16
C THR A 457 -26.69 -8.09 -3.34
N PRO A 458 -26.76 -6.75 -3.18
CA PRO A 458 -26.35 -5.81 -4.21
C PRO A 458 -24.85 -5.91 -4.54
N VAL A 459 -24.45 -5.27 -5.63
CA VAL A 459 -23.03 -5.13 -5.97
C VAL A 459 -22.33 -4.30 -4.89
N SER A 460 -21.36 -4.91 -4.21
CA SER A 460 -20.53 -4.22 -3.22
C SER A 460 -19.62 -3.20 -3.89
N LEU A 461 -19.35 -2.07 -3.20
CA LEU A 461 -18.31 -1.14 -3.63
C LEU A 461 -16.93 -1.82 -3.70
N ALA A 462 -16.70 -2.87 -2.89
CA ALA A 462 -15.47 -3.69 -2.93
C ALA A 462 -15.13 -4.17 -4.35
N CYS A 463 -16.14 -4.55 -5.14
CA CYS A 463 -15.96 -5.07 -6.49
C CYS A 463 -15.23 -4.08 -7.41
N ILE A 464 -15.56 -2.78 -7.28
CA ILE A 464 -14.91 -1.69 -8.03
C ILE A 464 -13.42 -1.59 -7.67
N PHE A 465 -13.04 -2.00 -6.46
CA PHE A 465 -11.65 -2.04 -5.97
C PHE A 465 -11.04 -3.45 -6.04
N GLY A 466 -11.66 -4.38 -6.76
CA GLY A 466 -11.05 -5.67 -7.11
C GLY A 466 -11.17 -6.77 -6.06
N PHE A 467 -12.05 -6.63 -5.07
CA PHE A 467 -12.34 -7.70 -4.11
C PHE A 467 -13.85 -7.84 -3.87
N GLU A 468 -14.30 -8.94 -3.29
CA GLU A 468 -15.73 -9.32 -3.37
C GLU A 468 -16.65 -8.53 -2.44
N GLN A 469 -16.27 -8.35 -1.17
CA GLN A 469 -17.15 -7.77 -0.16
C GLN A 469 -16.37 -6.99 0.91
N LEU A 470 -17.04 -5.98 1.47
CA LEU A 470 -16.58 -5.25 2.65
C LEU A 470 -16.85 -6.02 3.94
N ASN A 471 -16.08 -5.75 4.98
CA ASN A 471 -16.39 -6.24 6.32
C ASN A 471 -17.58 -5.42 6.89
N GLY A 472 -18.80 -5.94 6.72
CA GLY A 472 -20.04 -5.28 7.14
C GLY A 472 -20.04 -4.81 8.61
N PRO A 473 -19.68 -5.65 9.59
CA PRO A 473 -19.55 -5.22 10.99
C PRO A 473 -18.60 -4.03 11.19
N LEU A 474 -17.39 -4.07 10.63
CA LEU A 474 -16.44 -2.95 10.74
C LEU A 474 -16.92 -1.69 10.04
N LEU A 475 -17.60 -1.84 8.89
CA LEU A 475 -18.19 -0.70 8.17
C LEU A 475 -19.28 -0.04 9.01
N ASN A 476 -20.17 -0.83 9.61
CA ASN A 476 -21.23 -0.32 10.48
C ASN A 476 -20.65 0.42 11.70
N ASP A 477 -19.59 -0.09 12.31
CA ASP A 477 -18.91 0.57 13.43
C ASP A 477 -18.27 1.89 12.99
N PHE A 478 -17.62 1.92 11.83
CA PHE A 478 -17.04 3.14 11.26
C PHE A 478 -18.12 4.21 10.98
N VAL A 479 -19.23 3.81 10.37
CA VAL A 479 -20.35 4.71 10.05
C VAL A 479 -21.04 5.21 11.32
N LYS A 480 -21.27 4.35 12.31
CA LYS A 480 -21.81 4.76 13.61
C LYS A 480 -20.86 5.66 14.41
N GLY A 481 -19.56 5.51 14.22
CA GLY A 481 -18.56 6.36 14.88
C GLY A 481 -18.54 7.79 14.35
N SER A 482 -18.58 7.97 13.03
CA SER A 482 -18.36 9.28 12.39
C SER A 482 -19.58 9.87 11.69
N PHE A 483 -20.61 9.06 11.38
CA PHE A 483 -21.73 9.44 10.51
C PHE A 483 -23.09 8.96 11.02
N ARG A 484 -23.23 8.64 12.31
CA ARG A 484 -24.42 8.00 12.91
C ARG A 484 -25.76 8.61 12.48
N PHE A 485 -25.83 9.93 12.41
CA PHE A 485 -27.05 10.67 12.11
C PHE A 485 -27.26 10.92 10.61
N SER A 486 -26.32 10.53 9.75
CA SER A 486 -26.45 10.74 8.32
C SER A 486 -27.29 9.64 7.68
N LYS A 487 -28.52 10.00 7.28
CA LYS A 487 -29.43 9.13 6.51
C LYS A 487 -28.73 8.49 5.31
N MET A 488 -27.94 9.28 4.56
CA MET A 488 -27.28 8.81 3.33
C MET A 488 -26.13 7.83 3.59
N HIS A 489 -25.34 8.02 4.66
CA HIS A 489 -24.30 7.04 5.01
C HIS A 489 -24.91 5.73 5.52
N ASN A 490 -26.02 5.80 6.25
CA ASN A 490 -26.77 4.63 6.67
C ASN A 490 -27.38 3.88 5.47
N ALA A 491 -28.00 4.60 4.52
CA ALA A 491 -28.53 4.03 3.29
C ALA A 491 -27.42 3.40 2.41
N PHE A 492 -26.23 4.00 2.35
CA PHE A 492 -25.08 3.36 1.70
C PHE A 492 -24.72 2.05 2.40
N THR A 493 -24.66 2.05 3.74
CA THR A 493 -24.32 0.85 4.52
C THR A 493 -25.31 -0.28 4.30
N GLU A 494 -26.61 0.03 4.13
CA GLU A 494 -27.63 -0.96 3.77
C GLU A 494 -27.27 -1.71 2.49
N THR A 495 -26.73 -1.04 1.47
CA THR A 495 -26.35 -1.69 0.21
C THR A 495 -25.20 -2.71 0.33
N GLU A 496 -24.43 -2.65 1.42
CA GLU A 496 -23.32 -3.56 1.68
C GLU A 496 -23.72 -4.71 2.61
N MET A 497 -24.91 -4.65 3.23
CA MET A 497 -25.31 -5.56 4.31
C MET A 497 -26.68 -6.22 4.11
N ALA A 498 -27.59 -5.59 3.39
CA ALA A 498 -28.97 -6.05 3.21
C ALA A 498 -29.18 -6.74 1.86
N GLU A 499 -30.29 -7.47 1.75
CA GLU A 499 -30.73 -8.08 0.50
C GLU A 499 -31.35 -7.06 -0.45
N LYS A 500 -31.26 -7.33 -1.75
CA LYS A 500 -31.77 -6.51 -2.85
C LYS A 500 -33.24 -6.08 -2.66
N GLN A 501 -34.07 -6.95 -2.08
CA GLN A 501 -35.51 -6.73 -1.92
C GLN A 501 -35.84 -5.79 -0.75
N SER A 502 -34.98 -5.70 0.27
CA SER A 502 -35.22 -4.90 1.48
C SER A 502 -34.58 -3.51 1.42
N LEU A 503 -33.91 -3.16 0.32
CA LEU A 503 -33.27 -1.85 0.16
C LEU A 503 -34.29 -0.70 0.16
N SER A 504 -33.98 0.34 0.94
CA SER A 504 -34.67 1.64 0.88
C SER A 504 -34.49 2.33 -0.48
N ILE A 505 -35.30 3.36 -0.75
CA ILE A 505 -35.21 4.15 -2.00
C ILE A 505 -33.81 4.76 -2.13
N ASP A 506 -33.28 5.35 -1.05
CA ASP A 506 -31.93 5.94 -1.05
C ASP A 506 -30.84 4.87 -1.28
N ALA A 507 -30.99 3.68 -0.69
CA ALA A 507 -30.06 2.56 -0.89
C ALA A 507 -30.09 2.01 -2.33
N LYS A 508 -31.27 2.00 -2.97
CA LYS A 508 -31.40 1.63 -4.39
C LYS A 508 -30.60 2.59 -5.28
N LEU A 509 -30.65 3.90 -5.01
CA LEU A 509 -29.86 4.88 -5.75
C LEU A 509 -28.34 4.63 -5.63
N PHE A 510 -27.83 4.34 -4.44
CA PHE A 510 -26.43 3.95 -4.27
C PHE A 510 -26.07 2.68 -5.04
N SER A 511 -26.97 1.69 -5.04
CA SER A 511 -26.78 0.45 -5.80
C SER A 511 -26.74 0.71 -7.31
N ALA A 512 -27.55 1.63 -7.82
CA ALA A 512 -27.55 2.03 -9.22
C ALA A 512 -26.23 2.71 -9.62
N VAL A 513 -25.71 3.64 -8.80
CA VAL A 513 -24.42 4.30 -9.05
C VAL A 513 -23.26 3.29 -9.06
N LYS A 514 -23.25 2.33 -8.13
CA LYS A 514 -22.24 1.24 -8.11
C LYS A 514 -22.30 0.40 -9.39
N LEU A 515 -23.52 0.03 -9.81
CA LEU A 515 -23.74 -0.76 -11.01
C LEU A 515 -23.28 -0.01 -12.28
N ILE A 516 -23.66 1.27 -12.45
CA ILE A 516 -23.19 2.11 -13.56
C ILE A 516 -21.66 2.17 -13.58
N THR A 517 -21.04 2.34 -12.41
CA THR A 517 -19.57 2.38 -12.30
C THR A 517 -18.93 1.07 -12.75
N VAL A 518 -19.51 -0.08 -12.37
CA VAL A 518 -19.03 -1.39 -12.82
C VAL A 518 -19.17 -1.53 -14.33
N ILE A 519 -20.35 -1.24 -14.90
CA ILE A 519 -20.59 -1.30 -16.35
C ILE A 519 -19.55 -0.49 -17.13
N ILE A 520 -19.27 0.74 -16.70
CA ILE A 520 -18.29 1.60 -17.37
C ILE A 520 -16.86 1.04 -17.26
N LEU A 521 -16.48 0.49 -16.10
CA LEU A 521 -15.12 0.00 -15.87
C LEU A 521 -14.86 -1.38 -16.49
N THR A 522 -15.88 -2.22 -16.64
CA THR A 522 -15.74 -3.59 -17.20
C THR A 522 -16.16 -3.69 -18.65
N GLY A 523 -17.00 -2.76 -19.14
CA GLY A 523 -17.66 -2.87 -20.44
C GLY A 523 -18.76 -3.94 -20.50
N GLU A 524 -19.19 -4.45 -19.35
CA GLU A 524 -20.17 -5.53 -19.27
C GLU A 524 -21.59 -5.02 -19.55
N SER A 525 -22.26 -5.64 -20.51
CA SER A 525 -23.60 -5.24 -20.97
C SER A 525 -24.71 -6.18 -20.50
N HIS A 526 -24.36 -7.35 -19.96
CA HIS A 526 -25.33 -8.32 -19.48
C HIS A 526 -25.76 -7.95 -18.05
N LEU A 527 -27.04 -7.61 -17.91
CA LEU A 527 -27.64 -7.26 -16.63
C LEU A 527 -28.70 -8.28 -16.26
N THR A 528 -28.76 -8.63 -14.98
CA THR A 528 -29.88 -9.39 -14.44
C THR A 528 -31.19 -8.59 -14.50
N ALA A 529 -32.33 -9.28 -14.38
CA ALA A 529 -33.64 -8.64 -14.38
C ALA A 529 -33.76 -7.55 -13.30
N TRP A 530 -33.26 -7.82 -12.09
CA TRP A 530 -33.27 -6.84 -11.00
C TRP A 530 -32.37 -5.63 -11.29
N GLN A 531 -31.17 -5.85 -11.83
CA GLN A 531 -30.27 -4.75 -12.20
C GLN A 531 -30.87 -3.88 -13.30
N SER A 532 -31.53 -4.49 -14.28
CA SER A 532 -32.23 -3.76 -15.34
C SER A 532 -33.38 -2.91 -14.78
N GLN A 533 -34.24 -3.50 -13.94
CA GLN A 533 -35.33 -2.78 -13.28
C GLN A 533 -34.83 -1.63 -12.40
N LEU A 534 -33.75 -1.85 -11.66
CA LEU A 534 -33.13 -0.82 -10.82
C LEU A 534 -32.65 0.37 -11.66
N LEU A 535 -31.93 0.11 -12.75
CA LEU A 535 -31.43 1.18 -13.62
C LEU A 535 -32.57 1.92 -14.30
N ASP A 536 -33.57 1.22 -14.84
CA ASP A 536 -34.68 1.87 -15.56
C ASP A 536 -35.50 2.77 -14.63
N ALA A 537 -35.79 2.30 -13.41
CA ALA A 537 -36.46 3.12 -12.40
C ALA A 537 -35.62 4.34 -11.99
N THR A 538 -34.29 4.19 -11.92
CA THR A 538 -33.38 5.31 -11.63
C THR A 538 -33.35 6.31 -12.79
N LEU A 539 -33.32 5.85 -14.04
CA LEU A 539 -33.36 6.75 -15.20
C LEU A 539 -34.64 7.56 -15.25
N GLU A 540 -35.78 6.92 -15.01
CA GLU A 540 -37.09 7.58 -14.94
C GLU A 540 -37.12 8.64 -13.83
N GLU A 541 -36.65 8.32 -12.62
CA GLU A 541 -36.60 9.27 -11.50
C GLU A 541 -35.76 10.53 -11.82
N PHE A 542 -34.68 10.37 -12.61
CA PHE A 542 -33.74 11.44 -12.94
C PHE A 542 -33.91 12.02 -14.34
N ASN A 543 -35.06 11.78 -15.00
CA ASN A 543 -35.42 12.32 -16.31
C ASN A 543 -34.43 11.96 -17.45
N TRP A 544 -33.92 10.74 -17.43
CA TRP A 544 -33.12 10.16 -18.53
C TRP A 544 -34.00 9.23 -19.37
N HIS A 545 -33.98 9.38 -20.69
CA HIS A 545 -34.86 8.61 -21.59
C HIS A 545 -34.32 7.22 -21.86
N SER A 546 -32.99 7.06 -21.84
CA SER A 546 -32.36 5.76 -22.07
C SER A 546 -31.00 5.65 -21.37
N ARG A 547 -30.56 4.41 -21.19
CA ARG A 547 -29.22 4.09 -20.68
C ARG A 547 -28.13 4.65 -21.59
N GLU A 548 -28.35 4.60 -22.90
CA GLU A 548 -27.42 5.11 -23.92
C GLU A 548 -27.25 6.64 -23.83
N GLU A 549 -28.35 7.36 -23.60
CA GLU A 549 -28.32 8.82 -23.39
C GLU A 549 -27.46 9.18 -22.17
N LEU A 550 -27.68 8.49 -21.04
CA LEU A 550 -26.90 8.71 -19.82
C LEU A 550 -25.42 8.38 -20.02
N PHE A 551 -25.09 7.21 -20.59
CA PHE A 551 -23.71 6.81 -20.79
C PHE A 551 -22.97 7.72 -21.77
N THR A 552 -23.64 8.19 -22.81
CA THR A 552 -23.08 9.19 -23.74
C THR A 552 -22.76 10.49 -23.01
N ALA A 553 -23.68 11.00 -22.19
CA ALA A 553 -23.45 12.21 -21.40
C ALA A 553 -22.29 12.05 -20.39
N ILE A 554 -22.12 10.87 -19.79
CA ILE A 554 -20.97 10.57 -18.91
C ILE A 554 -19.65 10.58 -19.70
N LEU A 555 -19.65 10.02 -20.91
CA LEU A 555 -18.48 10.03 -21.79
C LEU A 555 -18.11 11.43 -22.27
N GLU A 556 -19.09 12.28 -22.59
CA GLU A 556 -18.87 13.68 -23.00
C GLU A 556 -18.25 14.55 -21.87
N GLN A 557 -18.52 14.21 -20.61
CA GLN A 557 -17.88 14.84 -19.44
C GLN A 557 -16.47 14.27 -19.14
N SER A 558 -16.00 13.30 -19.92
CA SER A 558 -14.65 12.79 -19.80
C SER A 558 -13.70 13.66 -20.65
N PRO A 559 -12.65 14.27 -20.06
CA PRO A 559 -11.58 14.81 -20.88
C PRO A 559 -11.00 13.60 -21.64
N TYR A 560 -11.02 13.66 -22.97
CA TYR A 560 -10.50 12.65 -23.90
C TYR A 560 -9.67 11.55 -23.23
N CYS A 561 -10.29 10.38 -23.00
CA CYS A 561 -9.57 9.15 -22.72
C CYS A 561 -8.81 8.73 -23.98
N THR A 562 -7.70 9.39 -24.31
CA THR A 562 -6.65 8.73 -25.07
C THR A 562 -5.92 7.82 -24.09
N ILE A 563 -6.35 6.57 -24.04
CA ILE A 563 -5.47 5.48 -23.64
C ILE A 563 -4.36 5.46 -24.71
N GLU A 564 -3.16 5.91 -24.35
CA GLU A 564 -1.92 5.46 -24.99
C GLU A 564 -1.26 4.39 -24.10
#